data_AF-A0A1Y5NJM4-F1
#
_entry.id   AF-A0A1Y5NJM4-F1
#
_cell.length_a   1.000
_cell.length_b   1.000
_cell.length_c   1.000
_cell.angle_alpha   90.00
_cell.angle_beta   90.00
_cell.angle_gamma   90.00
#
_symmetry.space_group_name_H-M   'P 1'
#
loop_
_entity.id
_entity.type
_entity.pdbx_description
1 polymer ?
#
loop_
_entity_poly.entity_id
_entity_poly.type
_entity_poly.pdbx_seq_one_letter_code
_entity_poly.pdbx_strand_id
1 'polypeptide(L)'
;MSVEVADKEGLNLGGGVIQNGNQNDLHVRIIEEVKSLEILEPKNFLAELYGRRVADARPKAQDQILNIADATTSANDVRFDNGNDIVDMTRSIVNDAKIDAGDGDNKLRIHDNIEVRGLRFDAGAGNDDIEIRNNVGIKDHTLLYTNDGDDSVKIYGATIENAAIHTGLDNDVIDIQRSEIKNGADIRLGGGNDTINTDWVGFFGDTKISLSSFTNPNEVDTLNMDNTIFNGHTTIEANDGEKTTMNIKVCGGDGEIDIKGSHANLDHTPLFDMNFLGPKFMGDVKFDGRNNKVNMHIDDSEFHGKNNEFYFSDNQNDTLNVTSAIIKNSKFYLGGGDDTVSLTMTRTDIDNNTQIFGGKGYDTLVLDNNIDFSKVSGFEELKVTSGAYVTLNGNDVAHLSDILDNGSNVVKFSEAHGTVKLNGFSETSGAENGYHRYESAYNTHLADGSDRQGTVYIDIKEDIHVDL
;
A
#
# COMPACT_ATOMS: atom_id res chain seq x y z
N MET A 1 -15.68 25.01 27.48
CA MET A 1 -16.22 26.36 27.18
C MET A 1 -16.14 26.50 25.68
N SER A 2 -17.21 26.90 25.00
CA SER A 2 -17.19 27.03 23.53
C SER A 2 -16.95 28.49 23.16
N VAL A 3 -15.96 28.70 22.30
CA VAL A 3 -15.43 30.02 21.92
C VAL A 3 -15.46 30.15 20.40
N GLU A 4 -16.02 31.25 19.93
CA GLU A 4 -15.94 31.69 18.54
C GLU A 4 -14.87 32.78 18.42
N VAL A 5 -13.95 32.60 17.48
CA VAL A 5 -12.98 33.64 17.09
C VAL A 5 -13.74 34.64 16.22
N ALA A 6 -13.56 35.95 16.42
CA ALA A 6 -14.44 36.96 15.80
C ALA A 6 -13.75 37.96 14.84
N ASP A 7 -12.41 37.99 14.79
CA ASP A 7 -11.66 38.91 13.91
C ASP A 7 -10.22 38.44 13.58
N LYS A 8 -9.55 39.23 12.73
CA LYS A 8 -8.21 38.98 12.17
C LYS A 8 -7.05 39.09 13.16
N GLU A 9 -7.24 39.75 14.30
CA GLU A 9 -6.15 39.94 15.29
C GLU A 9 -5.90 38.67 16.13
N GLY A 10 -6.86 37.72 16.06
CA GLY A 10 -6.70 36.34 16.50
C GLY A 10 -6.83 36.11 18.00
N LEU A 11 -7.17 34.87 18.38
CA LEU A 11 -7.24 34.41 19.75
C LEU A 11 -5.88 33.89 20.21
N ASN A 12 -5.31 34.45 21.29
CA ASN A 12 -4.05 33.98 21.87
C ASN A 12 -4.29 33.24 23.19
N LEU A 13 -4.06 31.93 23.20
CA LEU A 13 -4.08 31.10 24.41
C LEU A 13 -2.63 30.89 24.89
N GLY A 14 -2.14 31.75 25.77
CA GLY A 14 -0.75 31.71 26.26
C GLY A 14 -0.54 32.14 27.71
N GLY A 15 0.55 31.65 28.31
CA GLY A 15 0.89 31.85 29.72
C GLY A 15 0.19 30.85 30.64
N GLY A 16 0.87 30.39 31.71
CA GLY A 16 0.41 29.36 32.65
C GLY A 16 -0.84 29.70 33.50
N VAL A 17 -1.83 30.36 32.91
CA VAL A 17 -3.10 30.72 33.50
C VAL A 17 -4.13 29.69 33.07
N ILE A 18 -4.54 28.86 34.02
CA ILE A 18 -5.81 28.11 33.92
C ILE A 18 -6.89 29.17 33.77
N GLN A 19 -7.52 29.30 32.59
CA GLN A 19 -8.67 30.19 32.38
C GLN A 19 -9.89 29.66 33.15
N ASN A 20 -9.86 29.78 34.47
CA ASN A 20 -11.05 29.72 35.30
C ASN A 20 -11.78 31.06 35.17
N GLY A 21 -12.73 31.11 34.24
CA GLY A 21 -13.88 32.02 34.16
C GLY A 21 -13.68 33.50 34.51
N ASN A 22 -13.97 34.36 33.53
CA ASN A 22 -14.26 35.81 33.64
C ASN A 22 -13.16 36.83 33.31
N GLN A 23 -12.22 36.50 32.42
CA GLN A 23 -11.53 37.52 31.63
C GLN A 23 -11.95 37.30 30.18
N ASN A 24 -12.91 38.11 29.70
CA ASN A 24 -13.28 38.11 28.29
C ASN A 24 -12.10 38.68 27.50
N ASP A 25 -11.38 37.83 26.77
CA ASP A 25 -10.57 38.28 25.66
C ASP A 25 -11.50 39.03 24.68
N LEU A 26 -11.07 40.20 24.19
CA LEU A 26 -11.87 41.06 23.31
C LEU A 26 -12.18 40.38 21.96
N HIS A 27 -11.44 39.32 21.63
CA HIS A 27 -11.56 38.55 20.39
C HIS A 27 -12.42 37.27 20.53
N VAL A 28 -13.05 37.05 21.69
CA VAL A 28 -13.83 35.84 22.02
C VAL A 28 -15.33 36.13 22.15
N ARG A 29 -16.17 35.35 21.45
CA ARG A 29 -17.62 35.23 21.75
C ARG A 29 -17.94 33.88 22.37
N ILE A 30 -18.70 33.88 23.46
CA ILE A 30 -19.27 32.66 24.07
C ILE A 30 -20.63 32.43 23.43
N ILE A 31 -20.83 31.25 22.82
CA ILE A 31 -22.09 30.87 22.20
C ILE A 31 -22.84 29.88 23.10
N GLU A 32 -24.10 30.19 23.43
CA GLU A 32 -25.09 29.20 23.89
C GLU A 32 -25.88 28.70 22.67
N GLU A 33 -26.08 27.37 22.57
CA GLU A 33 -26.69 26.59 21.47
C GLU A 33 -27.49 27.35 20.40
N VAL A 34 -27.08 27.21 19.13
CA VAL A 34 -27.85 27.69 17.97
C VAL A 34 -28.90 26.66 17.55
N LYS A 35 -30.09 27.16 17.21
CA LYS A 35 -31.33 26.44 16.90
C LYS A 35 -31.34 25.69 15.55
N SER A 36 -32.24 24.70 15.54
CA SER A 36 -32.69 23.71 14.54
C SER A 36 -32.58 23.98 13.02
N LEU A 37 -32.21 22.88 12.33
CA LEU A 37 -32.29 22.54 10.90
C LEU A 37 -33.28 23.33 10.03
N GLU A 38 -32.77 23.88 8.92
CA GLU A 38 -33.55 24.20 7.71
C GLU A 38 -33.54 23.02 6.72
N ILE A 39 -34.64 22.87 5.98
CA ILE A 39 -34.90 21.80 5.02
C ILE A 39 -33.99 21.96 3.79
N LEU A 40 -33.23 20.93 3.43
CA LEU A 40 -32.26 20.97 2.33
C LEU A 40 -32.89 21.22 0.94
N GLU A 41 -32.28 22.13 0.18
CA GLU A 41 -32.53 22.36 -1.25
C GLU A 41 -32.07 21.15 -2.11
N PRO A 42 -32.69 20.87 -3.27
CA PRO A 42 -32.41 19.68 -4.10
C PRO A 42 -30.95 19.52 -4.57
N LYS A 43 -30.14 20.58 -4.59
CA LYS A 43 -28.72 20.51 -4.93
C LYS A 43 -27.88 19.81 -3.88
N ASN A 44 -28.29 19.84 -2.61
CA ASN A 44 -27.55 19.21 -1.53
C ASN A 44 -27.80 17.70 -1.46
N PHE A 45 -28.88 17.21 -2.08
CA PHE A 45 -29.16 15.78 -2.25
C PHE A 45 -28.17 15.09 -3.20
N LEU A 46 -27.57 15.85 -4.13
CA LEU A 46 -26.51 15.34 -5.01
C LEU A 46 -25.16 15.21 -4.30
N ALA A 47 -24.82 16.13 -3.37
CA ALA A 47 -23.57 16.07 -2.60
C ALA A 47 -23.52 14.80 -1.71
N GLU A 48 -24.62 14.49 -1.03
CA GLU A 48 -24.77 13.30 -0.18
C GLU A 48 -24.70 11.98 -0.97
N LEU A 49 -25.10 11.98 -2.25
CA LEU A 49 -25.01 10.82 -3.14
C LEU A 49 -23.57 10.53 -3.62
N TYR A 50 -22.69 11.54 -3.64
CA TYR A 50 -21.28 11.44 -4.04
C TYR A 50 -20.30 11.56 -2.86
N GLY A 51 -20.79 11.48 -1.61
CA GLY A 51 -19.96 11.59 -0.41
C GLY A 51 -19.40 12.99 -0.10
N ARG A 52 -19.76 14.02 -0.88
CA ARG A 52 -19.32 15.41 -0.71
C ARG A 52 -19.97 16.04 0.51
N ARG A 53 -19.23 16.85 1.25
CA ARG A 53 -19.80 17.70 2.31
C ARG A 53 -20.71 18.76 1.71
N VAL A 54 -21.82 19.03 2.39
CA VAL A 54 -22.66 20.20 2.09
C VAL A 54 -21.94 21.43 2.62
N ALA A 55 -21.79 22.45 1.77
CA ALA A 55 -21.18 23.72 2.16
C ALA A 55 -21.81 24.26 3.45
N ASP A 56 -20.96 24.71 4.36
CA ASP A 56 -21.39 25.24 5.63
C ASP A 56 -22.19 26.53 5.43
N ALA A 57 -23.36 26.60 6.08
CA ALA A 57 -24.24 27.76 6.02
C ALA A 57 -23.68 28.97 6.81
N ARG A 58 -22.55 28.82 7.52
CA ARG A 58 -21.83 29.92 8.18
C ARG A 58 -21.49 31.03 7.16
N PRO A 59 -21.65 32.32 7.51
CA PRO A 59 -21.28 33.40 6.62
C PRO A 59 -19.76 33.41 6.41
N LYS A 60 -19.29 33.68 5.18
CA LYS A 60 -17.87 33.94 4.94
C LYS A 60 -17.46 35.21 5.69
N ALA A 61 -16.59 35.05 6.69
CA ALA A 61 -16.01 36.12 7.48
C ALA A 61 -14.58 36.46 7.00
N GLN A 62 -13.88 37.29 7.76
CA GLN A 62 -12.44 37.53 7.54
C GLN A 62 -11.64 36.35 8.06
N ASP A 63 -10.51 36.04 7.41
CA ASP A 63 -9.54 35.05 7.90
C ASP A 63 -9.18 35.29 9.38
N GLN A 64 -9.14 34.20 10.12
CA GLN A 64 -9.06 34.14 11.58
C GLN A 64 -7.85 33.34 12.02
N ILE A 65 -7.31 33.68 13.19
CA ILE A 65 -6.10 33.04 13.72
C ILE A 65 -6.32 32.61 15.16
N LEU A 66 -5.96 31.37 15.49
CA LEU A 66 -5.79 30.90 16.86
C LEU A 66 -4.33 30.54 17.09
N ASN A 67 -3.69 31.19 18.04
CA ASN A 67 -2.36 30.76 18.50
C ASN A 67 -2.45 30.15 19.90
N ILE A 68 -1.86 28.98 20.07
CA ILE A 68 -1.70 28.29 21.35
C ILE A 68 -0.21 28.14 21.61
N ALA A 69 0.33 28.95 22.51
CA ALA A 69 1.77 29.01 22.75
C ALA A 69 2.11 29.04 24.23
N ASP A 70 3.11 28.25 24.63
CA ASP A 70 3.63 28.23 26.00
C ASP A 70 2.51 28.02 27.05
N ALA A 71 1.57 27.12 26.74
CA ALA A 71 0.33 26.90 27.50
C ALA A 71 0.07 25.42 27.82
N THR A 72 -0.78 25.17 28.82
CA THR A 72 -1.47 23.88 29.00
C THR A 72 -2.96 24.13 28.88
N THR A 73 -3.58 23.67 27.81
CA THR A 73 -5.00 23.90 27.53
C THR A 73 -5.76 22.57 27.57
N SER A 74 -6.97 22.58 28.14
CA SER A 74 -7.87 21.41 28.17
C SER A 74 -9.31 21.83 27.87
N ALA A 75 -10.04 21.04 27.09
CA ALA A 75 -11.49 21.17 26.89
C ALA A 75 -11.97 22.53 26.30
N ASN A 76 -11.27 23.00 25.27
CA ASN A 76 -11.67 24.16 24.49
C ASN A 76 -12.34 23.70 23.19
N ASP A 77 -13.59 24.09 23.00
CA ASP A 77 -14.25 24.00 21.70
C ASP A 77 -14.05 25.34 21.00
N VAL A 78 -13.25 25.37 19.94
CA VAL A 78 -13.07 26.55 19.09
C VAL A 78 -13.80 26.32 17.78
N ARG A 79 -14.58 27.31 17.35
CA ARG A 79 -15.18 27.35 16.02
C ARG A 79 -14.82 28.64 15.33
N PHE A 80 -14.42 28.51 14.08
CA PHE A 80 -14.21 29.60 13.15
C PHE A 80 -15.46 29.78 12.26
N ASP A 81 -15.57 30.91 11.58
CA ASP A 81 -16.53 31.12 10.49
C ASP A 81 -16.02 30.47 9.19
N ASN A 82 -16.65 30.72 8.05
CA ASN A 82 -16.04 30.35 6.76
C ASN A 82 -14.93 31.38 6.42
N GLY A 83 -13.76 30.92 5.98
CA GLY A 83 -12.56 31.75 5.84
C GLY A 83 -11.31 30.89 5.59
N ASN A 84 -10.18 31.53 5.27
CA ASN A 84 -8.90 30.83 5.17
C ASN A 84 -8.16 30.99 6.50
N ASP A 85 -8.49 30.14 7.46
CA ASP A 85 -8.13 30.30 8.87
C ASP A 85 -6.85 29.56 9.26
N ILE A 86 -6.24 29.99 10.35
CA ILE A 86 -4.96 29.47 10.82
C ILE A 86 -5.05 29.08 12.29
N VAL A 87 -4.65 27.85 12.58
CA VAL A 87 -4.40 27.37 13.94
C VAL A 87 -2.92 27.08 14.07
N ASP A 88 -2.24 27.78 14.98
CA ASP A 88 -0.81 27.64 15.24
C ASP A 88 -0.57 27.21 16.70
N MET A 89 0.05 26.06 16.91
CA MET A 89 0.30 25.48 18.23
C MET A 89 1.78 25.18 18.44
N THR A 90 2.35 25.69 19.53
CA THR A 90 3.77 25.50 19.83
C THR A 90 4.09 25.46 21.32
N ARG A 91 5.13 24.71 21.71
CA ARG A 91 5.68 24.64 23.08
C ARG A 91 4.61 24.48 24.18
N SER A 92 3.57 23.72 23.90
CA SER A 92 2.37 23.61 24.75
C SER A 92 2.03 22.16 25.09
N ILE A 93 1.01 21.98 25.91
CA ILE A 93 0.29 20.71 26.05
C ILE A 93 -1.18 21.00 25.75
N VAL A 94 -1.73 20.34 24.72
CA VAL A 94 -3.13 20.50 24.31
C VAL A 94 -3.87 19.20 24.60
N ASN A 95 -4.88 19.24 25.46
CA ASN A 95 -5.69 18.08 25.82
C ASN A 95 -7.15 18.30 25.43
N ASP A 96 -7.79 17.29 24.83
CA ASP A 96 -9.25 17.21 24.67
C ASP A 96 -9.87 18.48 24.06
N ALA A 97 -9.23 19.05 23.04
CA ALA A 97 -9.73 20.23 22.34
C ALA A 97 -10.52 19.82 21.10
N LYS A 98 -11.56 20.57 20.75
CA LYS A 98 -12.21 20.46 19.44
C LYS A 98 -12.05 21.77 18.71
N ILE A 99 -11.57 21.70 17.48
CA ILE A 99 -11.38 22.88 16.63
C ILE A 99 -12.04 22.58 15.29
N ASP A 100 -12.94 23.46 14.88
CA ASP A 100 -13.68 23.42 13.62
C ASP A 100 -13.34 24.70 12.85
N ALA A 101 -12.60 24.56 11.76
CA ALA A 101 -12.07 25.68 10.97
C ALA A 101 -13.08 26.26 9.97
N GLY A 102 -14.27 25.66 9.81
CA GLY A 102 -15.20 26.11 8.77
C GLY A 102 -14.71 25.85 7.36
N ASP A 103 -15.48 26.24 6.34
CA ASP A 103 -15.06 26.07 4.95
C ASP A 103 -14.07 27.17 4.52
N GLY A 104 -13.10 26.81 3.70
CA GLY A 104 -12.04 27.65 3.14
C GLY A 104 -10.69 26.94 3.17
N ASP A 105 -9.62 27.59 2.69
CA ASP A 105 -8.30 26.96 2.66
C ASP A 105 -7.59 27.18 4.01
N ASN A 106 -7.78 26.25 4.94
CA ASN A 106 -7.37 26.35 6.32
C ASN A 106 -5.97 25.77 6.57
N LYS A 107 -5.34 26.20 7.67
CA LYS A 107 -4.00 25.76 8.03
C LYS A 107 -3.92 25.37 9.50
N LEU A 108 -3.46 24.16 9.79
CA LEU A 108 -3.05 23.74 11.12
C LEU A 108 -1.53 23.59 11.18
N ARG A 109 -0.87 24.29 12.11
CA ARG A 109 0.54 24.11 12.43
C ARG A 109 0.70 23.64 13.85
N ILE A 110 1.38 22.52 14.05
CA ILE A 110 1.76 22.00 15.36
C ILE A 110 3.28 21.83 15.35
N HIS A 111 4.00 22.61 16.14
CA HIS A 111 5.45 22.57 16.06
C HIS A 111 6.23 22.93 17.33
N ASP A 112 7.50 22.53 17.33
CA ASP A 112 8.51 22.87 18.32
C ASP A 112 8.16 22.43 19.75
N ASN A 113 8.44 21.16 20.06
CA ASN A 113 8.36 20.58 21.42
C ASN A 113 6.97 20.69 22.07
N ILE A 114 5.97 20.11 21.44
CA ILE A 114 4.56 20.13 21.89
C ILE A 114 4.01 18.71 21.96
N GLU A 115 3.16 18.45 22.94
CA GLU A 115 2.35 17.23 23.02
C GLU A 115 0.86 17.57 22.91
N VAL A 116 0.18 16.90 21.99
CA VAL A 116 -1.25 17.04 21.71
C VAL A 116 -1.93 15.69 21.98
N ARG A 117 -3.00 15.72 22.77
CA ARG A 117 -3.74 14.54 23.24
C ARG A 117 -5.23 14.78 23.07
N GLY A 118 -5.95 13.85 22.44
CA GLY A 118 -7.40 13.95 22.27
C GLY A 118 -7.90 15.19 21.50
N LEU A 119 -7.04 15.82 20.68
CA LEU A 119 -7.48 16.92 19.81
C LEU A 119 -8.38 16.35 18.71
N ARG A 120 -9.51 16.99 18.44
CA ARG A 120 -10.25 16.83 17.18
C ARG A 120 -10.12 18.12 16.38
N PHE A 121 -9.37 18.08 15.30
CA PHE A 121 -9.31 19.16 14.33
C PHE A 121 -10.10 18.76 13.07
N ASP A 122 -10.97 19.66 12.62
CA ASP A 122 -11.79 19.50 11.42
C ASP A 122 -11.58 20.74 10.55
N ALA A 123 -10.91 20.57 9.42
CA ALA A 123 -10.51 21.67 8.56
C ALA A 123 -11.63 22.18 7.65
N GLY A 124 -12.73 21.44 7.49
CA GLY A 124 -13.83 21.91 6.66
C GLY A 124 -13.79 21.40 5.22
N ALA A 125 -14.23 22.22 4.28
CA ALA A 125 -14.03 22.01 2.84
C ALA A 125 -13.14 23.13 2.29
N GLY A 126 -12.25 22.83 1.36
CA GLY A 126 -11.23 23.74 0.85
C GLY A 126 -9.89 23.03 0.75
N ASN A 127 -8.87 23.67 0.20
CA ASN A 127 -7.56 23.04 0.06
C ASN A 127 -6.73 23.32 1.32
N ASP A 128 -6.71 22.37 2.23
CA ASP A 128 -6.20 22.54 3.58
C ASP A 128 -4.74 22.10 3.74
N ASP A 129 -4.00 22.77 4.62
CA ASP A 129 -2.63 22.40 4.99
C ASP A 129 -2.53 21.99 6.47
N ILE A 130 -2.00 20.80 6.76
CA ILE A 130 -1.58 20.40 8.11
C ILE A 130 -0.05 20.25 8.14
N GLU A 131 0.62 20.95 9.05
CA GLU A 131 2.06 20.87 9.27
C GLU A 131 2.39 20.47 10.71
N ILE A 132 3.03 19.31 10.89
CA ILE A 132 3.48 18.79 12.19
C ILE A 132 5.01 18.68 12.15
N ARG A 133 5.73 19.44 12.97
CA ARG A 133 7.20 19.40 12.90
C ARG A 133 7.96 19.69 14.19
N ASN A 134 9.19 19.21 14.25
CA ASN A 134 10.17 19.52 15.30
C ASN A 134 9.77 19.01 16.70
N ASN A 135 9.88 17.69 16.89
CA ASN A 135 9.68 17.01 18.17
C ASN A 135 8.25 17.20 18.71
N VAL A 136 7.26 16.78 17.92
CA VAL A 136 5.84 16.82 18.27
C VAL A 136 5.36 15.42 18.66
N GLY A 137 4.60 15.31 19.74
CA GLY A 137 3.81 14.12 20.05
C GLY A 137 2.33 14.34 19.74
N ILE A 138 1.75 13.54 18.85
CA ILE A 138 0.30 13.47 18.58
C ILE A 138 -0.21 12.15 19.13
N LYS A 139 -1.06 12.21 20.16
CA LYS A 139 -1.39 11.04 20.99
C LYS A 139 -2.86 10.95 21.36
N ASP A 140 -3.22 9.84 22.01
CA ASP A 140 -4.47 9.64 22.75
C ASP A 140 -5.74 9.99 21.96
N HIS A 141 -5.98 9.29 20.86
CA HIS A 141 -7.15 9.49 20.00
C HIS A 141 -7.25 10.92 19.45
N THR A 142 -6.12 11.58 19.22
CA THR A 142 -6.11 12.80 18.40
C THR A 142 -6.56 12.44 17.00
N LEU A 143 -7.49 13.22 16.45
CA LEU A 143 -8.07 13.07 15.12
C LEU A 143 -7.86 14.37 14.35
N LEU A 144 -7.19 14.30 13.21
CA LEU A 144 -6.99 15.43 12.31
C LEU A 144 -7.67 15.11 10.97
N TYR A 145 -8.64 15.95 10.58
CA TYR A 145 -9.41 15.80 9.34
C TYR A 145 -9.23 17.02 8.45
N THR A 146 -8.92 16.80 7.17
CA THR A 146 -8.94 17.87 6.15
C THR A 146 -10.26 17.88 5.37
N ASN A 147 -10.78 16.69 5.02
CA ASN A 147 -12.06 16.45 4.33
C ASN A 147 -12.06 16.79 2.83
N ASP A 148 -12.91 17.69 2.33
CA ASP A 148 -13.12 17.89 0.89
C ASP A 148 -12.12 18.93 0.36
N GLY A 149 -11.32 18.59 -0.64
CA GLY A 149 -10.37 19.51 -1.29
C GLY A 149 -9.07 18.83 -1.65
N ASP A 150 -8.20 19.49 -2.41
CA ASP A 150 -6.86 18.95 -2.67
C ASP A 150 -5.95 19.31 -1.47
N ASP A 151 -5.83 18.42 -0.49
CA ASP A 151 -5.20 18.71 0.81
C ASP A 151 -3.72 18.31 0.89
N SER A 152 -2.98 18.94 1.81
CA SER A 152 -1.58 18.63 2.09
C SER A 152 -1.31 18.42 3.59
N VAL A 153 -0.78 17.26 3.95
CA VAL A 153 -0.31 16.96 5.30
C VAL A 153 1.20 16.71 5.30
N LYS A 154 1.95 17.45 6.12
CA LYS A 154 3.41 17.34 6.25
C LYS A 154 3.79 17.02 7.68
N ILE A 155 4.50 15.91 7.89
CA ILE A 155 4.91 15.42 9.21
C ILE A 155 6.43 15.23 9.22
N TYR A 156 7.15 16.00 10.04
CA TYR A 156 8.61 15.97 10.10
C TYR A 156 9.14 15.93 11.54
N GLY A 157 9.74 14.81 11.94
CA GLY A 157 10.29 14.69 13.30
C GLY A 157 9.22 14.63 14.38
N ALA A 158 8.19 13.81 14.18
CA ALA A 158 7.07 13.65 15.10
C ALA A 158 6.88 12.20 15.56
N THR A 159 6.13 12.02 16.65
CA THR A 159 5.60 10.73 17.09
C THR A 159 4.08 10.77 17.03
N ILE A 160 3.49 9.88 16.25
CA ILE A 160 2.03 9.69 16.14
C ILE A 160 1.68 8.36 16.81
N GLU A 161 0.86 8.38 17.85
CA GLU A 161 0.53 7.19 18.65
C GLU A 161 -0.95 7.16 19.04
N ASN A 162 -1.66 6.07 18.74
CA ASN A 162 -3.11 5.95 18.95
C ASN A 162 -3.87 7.16 18.39
N ALA A 163 -3.47 7.67 17.23
CA ALA A 163 -4.03 8.88 16.63
C ALA A 163 -4.34 8.67 15.15
N ALA A 164 -5.26 9.46 14.62
CA ALA A 164 -5.72 9.37 13.25
C ALA A 164 -5.47 10.66 12.49
N ILE A 165 -4.99 10.52 11.26
CA ILE A 165 -4.81 11.62 10.30
C ILE A 165 -5.52 11.18 9.03
N HIS A 166 -6.64 11.82 8.73
CA HIS A 166 -7.51 11.45 7.62
C HIS A 166 -7.68 12.64 6.68
N THR A 167 -7.40 12.43 5.41
CA THR A 167 -7.87 13.33 4.35
C THR A 167 -9.19 12.79 3.77
N GLY A 168 -9.86 13.58 2.93
CA GLY A 168 -11.18 13.22 2.41
C GLY A 168 -11.17 13.10 0.91
N LEU A 169 -12.00 13.90 0.24
CA LEU A 169 -12.20 13.76 -1.20
C LEU A 169 -11.32 14.74 -1.98
N ASP A 170 -11.10 14.43 -3.25
CA ASP A 170 -10.15 15.08 -4.16
C ASP A 170 -8.69 14.65 -3.89
N ASN A 171 -7.71 15.26 -4.55
CA ASN A 171 -6.37 14.67 -4.63
C ASN A 171 -5.49 15.13 -3.47
N ASP A 172 -5.21 14.22 -2.56
CA ASP A 172 -4.52 14.54 -1.31
C ASP A 172 -3.06 14.06 -1.31
N VAL A 173 -2.22 14.78 -0.55
CA VAL A 173 -0.82 14.42 -0.35
C VAL A 173 -0.43 14.40 1.12
N ILE A 174 0.07 13.26 1.59
CA ILE A 174 0.68 13.12 2.92
C ILE A 174 2.18 12.82 2.80
N ASP A 175 3.02 13.74 3.27
CA ASP A 175 4.47 13.59 3.35
C ASP A 175 4.91 13.35 4.80
N ILE A 176 5.53 12.20 5.09
CA ILE A 176 6.00 11.81 6.41
C ILE A 176 7.51 11.57 6.38
N GLN A 177 8.24 12.29 7.23
CA GLN A 177 9.69 12.21 7.28
C GLN A 177 10.20 12.14 8.72
N ARG A 178 11.23 11.32 8.94
CA ARG A 178 11.97 11.24 10.22
C ARG A 178 11.07 11.09 11.45
N SER A 179 10.00 10.31 11.31
CA SER A 179 8.92 10.23 12.31
C SER A 179 8.66 8.80 12.77
N GLU A 180 8.03 8.66 13.92
CA GLU A 180 7.57 7.37 14.45
C GLU A 180 6.03 7.32 14.40
N ILE A 181 5.48 6.29 13.74
CA ILE A 181 4.05 5.99 13.70
C ILE A 181 3.83 4.73 14.53
N LYS A 182 2.95 4.78 15.53
CA LYS A 182 2.92 3.77 16.61
C LYS A 182 1.51 3.38 16.99
N ASN A 183 1.34 2.14 17.43
CA ASN A 183 0.23 1.61 18.24
C ASN A 183 -1.13 2.26 17.96
N GLY A 184 -1.98 1.65 17.13
CA GLY A 184 -3.30 2.15 16.80
C GLY A 184 -3.30 3.43 15.98
N ALA A 185 -2.14 3.90 15.49
CA ALA A 185 -2.10 5.01 14.55
C ALA A 185 -2.69 4.60 13.19
N ASP A 186 -3.53 5.48 12.64
CA ASP A 186 -4.30 5.26 11.41
C ASP A 186 -4.14 6.47 10.49
N ILE A 187 -3.45 6.28 9.36
CA ILE A 187 -3.28 7.29 8.32
C ILE A 187 -4.14 6.88 7.14
N ARG A 188 -5.10 7.72 6.77
CA ARG A 188 -6.07 7.42 5.71
C ARG A 188 -6.19 8.58 4.75
N LEU A 189 -6.20 8.28 3.46
CA LEU A 189 -6.68 9.19 2.43
C LEU A 189 -8.04 8.72 1.96
N GLY A 190 -8.83 9.64 1.40
CA GLY A 190 -10.16 9.33 0.94
C GLY A 190 -10.19 9.08 -0.56
N GLY A 191 -10.99 9.85 -1.29
CA GLY A 191 -11.31 9.56 -2.69
C GLY A 191 -10.68 10.57 -3.61
N GLY A 192 -9.81 10.14 -4.52
CA GLY A 192 -9.07 11.03 -5.39
C GLY A 192 -7.88 10.29 -5.97
N ASN A 193 -6.94 11.02 -6.59
CA ASN A 193 -5.64 10.45 -6.93
C ASN A 193 -4.66 10.83 -5.83
N ASP A 194 -4.52 9.95 -4.86
CA ASP A 194 -3.90 10.24 -3.59
C ASP A 194 -2.44 9.81 -3.54
N THR A 195 -1.63 10.51 -2.76
CA THR A 195 -0.22 10.17 -2.58
C THR A 195 0.22 10.20 -1.13
N ILE A 196 0.83 9.11 -0.67
CA ILE A 196 1.60 9.07 0.58
C ILE A 196 3.08 8.89 0.25
N ASN A 197 3.93 9.71 0.86
CA ASN A 197 5.38 9.55 0.83
C ASN A 197 5.93 9.35 2.24
N THR A 198 6.75 8.33 2.46
CA THR A 198 7.51 8.14 3.69
C THR A 198 9.02 8.14 3.44
N ASP A 199 9.79 8.83 4.28
CA ASP A 199 11.25 8.79 4.27
C ASP A 199 11.83 8.83 5.69
N TRP A 200 12.62 7.81 6.07
CA TRP A 200 13.12 7.63 7.44
C TRP A 200 12.00 7.54 8.47
N VAL A 201 10.95 6.76 8.18
CA VAL A 201 9.80 6.56 9.07
C VAL A 201 9.86 5.19 9.72
N GLY A 202 9.55 5.12 11.02
CA GLY A 202 9.41 3.86 11.73
C GLY A 202 7.95 3.58 12.09
N PHE A 203 7.44 2.42 11.69
CA PHE A 203 6.14 1.89 12.11
C PHE A 203 6.36 0.90 13.26
N PHE A 204 5.74 1.16 14.41
CA PHE A 204 5.94 0.38 15.63
C PHE A 204 4.62 -0.13 16.24
N GLY A 205 4.59 -1.42 16.60
CA GLY A 205 3.36 -2.06 17.08
C GLY A 205 2.31 -2.15 15.97
N ASP A 206 1.03 -2.11 16.33
CA ASP A 206 -0.06 -2.18 15.36
C ASP A 206 -0.28 -0.83 14.69
N THR A 207 -0.16 -0.73 13.37
CA THR A 207 -0.38 0.52 12.62
C THR A 207 -1.12 0.27 11.31
N LYS A 208 -1.78 1.30 10.80
CA LYS A 208 -2.55 1.23 9.56
C LYS A 208 -2.28 2.41 8.64
N ILE A 209 -2.15 2.10 7.35
CA ILE A 209 -2.18 3.03 6.23
C ILE A 209 -3.33 2.61 5.31
N SER A 210 -4.10 3.57 4.81
CA SER A 210 -5.19 3.34 3.87
C SER A 210 -5.18 4.44 2.82
N LEU A 211 -5.20 4.06 1.54
CA LEU A 211 -5.22 5.01 0.40
C LEU A 211 -6.64 5.18 -0.20
N SER A 212 -7.71 4.95 0.56
CA SER A 212 -9.01 4.63 -0.07
C SER A 212 -10.24 5.37 0.48
N SER A 213 -11.12 5.77 -0.44
CA SER A 213 -12.57 5.82 -0.28
C SER A 213 -13.30 5.40 -1.58
N PHE A 214 -14.48 4.81 -1.46
CA PHE A 214 -15.21 4.13 -2.55
C PHE A 214 -15.89 5.05 -3.58
N THR A 215 -15.31 6.20 -3.92
CA THR A 215 -16.05 7.25 -4.61
C THR A 215 -15.87 7.27 -6.12
N ASN A 216 -14.71 6.87 -6.65
CA ASN A 216 -14.45 6.94 -8.09
C ASN A 216 -13.63 5.73 -8.61
N PRO A 217 -14.17 4.95 -9.57
CA PRO A 217 -13.47 3.80 -10.14
C PRO A 217 -12.24 4.16 -10.98
N ASN A 218 -11.98 5.45 -11.24
CA ASN A 218 -10.83 5.93 -12.01
C ASN A 218 -9.72 6.53 -11.13
N GLU A 219 -9.76 6.28 -9.82
CA GLU A 219 -8.75 6.77 -8.88
C GLU A 219 -7.40 6.08 -9.10
N VAL A 220 -6.32 6.86 -9.04
CA VAL A 220 -4.95 6.39 -9.20
C VAL A 220 -4.11 6.82 -8.01
N ASP A 221 -3.84 5.89 -7.11
CA ASP A 221 -3.17 6.17 -5.85
C ASP A 221 -1.73 5.72 -5.85
N THR A 222 -0.91 6.41 -5.06
CA THR A 222 0.51 6.14 -4.94
C THR A 222 0.95 6.09 -3.49
N LEU A 223 1.57 4.97 -3.10
CA LEU A 223 2.33 4.86 -1.86
C LEU A 223 3.82 4.74 -2.17
N ASN A 224 4.60 5.73 -1.76
CA ASN A 224 6.05 5.69 -1.81
C ASN A 224 6.62 5.54 -0.41
N MET A 225 7.37 4.48 -0.19
CA MET A 225 8.06 4.23 1.08
C MET A 225 9.56 4.12 0.82
N ASP A 226 10.32 5.04 1.41
CA ASP A 226 11.78 5.02 1.39
C ASP A 226 12.32 4.99 2.82
N ASN A 227 13.46 4.32 3.02
CA ASN A 227 14.16 4.23 4.31
C ASN A 227 13.23 3.92 5.50
N THR A 228 12.21 3.07 5.29
CA THR A 228 11.14 2.84 6.27
C THR A 228 11.38 1.55 7.06
N ILE A 229 11.13 1.58 8.37
CA ILE A 229 11.34 0.45 9.28
C ILE A 229 9.99 -0.03 9.81
N PHE A 230 9.73 -1.33 9.73
CA PHE A 230 8.54 -1.98 10.26
C PHE A 230 8.93 -2.87 11.45
N ASN A 231 8.52 -2.49 12.66
CA ASN A 231 8.80 -3.20 13.91
C ASN A 231 7.49 -3.40 14.71
N GLY A 232 6.67 -4.34 14.29
CA GLY A 232 5.31 -4.54 14.78
C GLY A 232 4.46 -5.22 13.71
N HIS A 233 3.19 -4.87 13.63
CA HIS A 233 2.30 -5.31 12.56
C HIS A 233 1.75 -4.07 11.85
N THR A 234 2.05 -3.94 10.55
CA THR A 234 1.57 -2.81 9.75
C THR A 234 0.63 -3.32 8.67
N THR A 235 -0.60 -2.82 8.66
CA THR A 235 -1.54 -3.06 7.57
C THR A 235 -1.52 -1.90 6.61
N ILE A 236 -1.36 -2.21 5.32
CA ILE A 236 -1.48 -1.25 4.23
C ILE A 236 -2.67 -1.69 3.37
N GLU A 237 -3.70 -0.84 3.33
CA GLU A 237 -4.89 -1.02 2.50
C GLU A 237 -4.75 -0.12 1.26
N ALA A 238 -4.51 -0.76 0.12
CA ALA A 238 -4.55 -0.11 -1.18
C ALA A 238 -6.00 0.15 -1.62
N ASN A 239 -6.17 1.13 -2.52
CA ASN A 239 -7.45 1.39 -3.15
C ASN A 239 -7.76 0.37 -4.26
N ASP A 240 -9.05 0.16 -4.50
CA ASP A 240 -9.57 -0.54 -5.67
C ASP A 240 -9.97 0.46 -6.78
N GLY A 241 -9.22 1.56 -6.95
CA GLY A 241 -9.43 2.52 -8.04
C GLY A 241 -9.15 1.91 -9.42
N GLU A 242 -8.74 2.73 -10.39
CA GLU A 242 -8.20 2.19 -11.65
C GLU A 242 -6.85 1.52 -11.39
N LYS A 243 -6.03 2.15 -10.53
CA LYS A 243 -4.67 1.68 -10.26
C LYS A 243 -4.19 2.11 -8.88
N THR A 244 -3.60 1.19 -8.12
CA THR A 244 -2.71 1.55 -7.00
C THR A 244 -1.27 1.24 -7.37
N THR A 245 -0.37 2.22 -7.21
CA THR A 245 1.08 2.04 -7.35
C THR A 245 1.73 2.08 -5.98
N MET A 246 2.51 1.05 -5.63
CA MET A 246 3.26 1.00 -4.39
C MET A 246 4.76 0.80 -4.66
N ASN A 247 5.57 1.71 -4.15
CA ASN A 247 7.02 1.70 -4.30
C ASN A 247 7.65 1.55 -2.91
N ILE A 248 8.11 0.35 -2.58
CA ILE A 248 8.75 0.04 -1.29
C ILE A 248 10.26 -0.09 -1.50
N LYS A 249 10.99 0.93 -1.04
CA LYS A 249 12.42 1.13 -1.31
C LYS A 249 13.23 1.17 -0.02
N VAL A 250 14.35 0.43 0.02
CA VAL A 250 15.30 0.47 1.15
C VAL A 250 14.63 0.33 2.52
N CYS A 251 13.56 -0.48 2.59
CA CYS A 251 12.81 -0.71 3.82
C CYS A 251 13.34 -1.93 4.59
N GLY A 252 12.95 -2.11 5.84
CA GLY A 252 13.28 -3.32 6.58
C GLY A 252 12.62 -3.40 7.95
N GLY A 253 13.25 -4.12 8.87
CA GLY A 253 12.72 -4.38 10.21
C GLY A 253 12.30 -5.83 10.42
N ASP A 254 11.91 -6.15 11.65
CA ASP A 254 11.50 -7.50 12.07
C ASP A 254 9.99 -7.67 12.23
N GLY A 255 9.23 -6.61 11.94
CA GLY A 255 7.77 -6.60 11.93
C GLY A 255 7.16 -7.28 10.70
N GLU A 256 5.87 -7.62 10.85
CA GLU A 256 5.02 -8.12 9.78
C GLU A 256 4.36 -6.97 9.02
N ILE A 257 4.26 -7.13 7.71
CA ILE A 257 3.57 -6.19 6.81
C ILE A 257 2.48 -6.98 6.09
N ASP A 258 1.24 -6.51 6.21
CA ASP A 258 0.07 -7.03 5.50
C ASP A 258 -0.41 -5.99 4.49
N ILE A 259 -0.25 -6.29 3.21
CA ILE A 259 -0.63 -5.44 2.09
C ILE A 259 -1.82 -6.08 1.41
N LYS A 260 -2.95 -5.38 1.35
CA LYS A 260 -4.15 -5.91 0.72
C LYS A 260 -4.83 -4.87 -0.15
N GLY A 261 -5.37 -5.32 -1.27
CA GLY A 261 -6.41 -4.57 -1.97
C GLY A 261 -7.67 -4.48 -1.11
N SER A 262 -8.53 -3.53 -1.41
CA SER A 262 -9.89 -3.57 -0.91
C SER A 262 -10.66 -4.73 -1.63
N HIS A 263 -11.78 -5.13 -1.04
CA HIS A 263 -12.56 -6.29 -1.47
C HIS A 263 -13.85 -5.87 -2.19
N ALA A 264 -13.85 -4.71 -2.86
CA ALA A 264 -15.07 -4.20 -3.46
C ALA A 264 -15.39 -4.94 -4.77
N ASN A 265 -16.67 -5.27 -4.95
CA ASN A 265 -17.20 -5.73 -6.23
C ASN A 265 -17.24 -4.53 -7.18
N LEU A 266 -16.21 -4.40 -8.01
CA LEU A 266 -16.13 -3.35 -9.01
C LEU A 266 -16.63 -3.83 -10.37
N ASP A 267 -17.15 -2.90 -11.14
CA ASP A 267 -17.56 -3.12 -12.53
C ASP A 267 -16.34 -3.11 -13.49
N HIS A 268 -15.13 -2.88 -12.97
CA HIS A 268 -13.84 -2.97 -13.65
C HIS A 268 -12.85 -3.75 -12.78
N THR A 269 -11.68 -4.09 -13.35
CA THR A 269 -10.60 -4.75 -12.63
C THR A 269 -9.48 -3.74 -12.36
N PRO A 270 -9.22 -3.38 -11.09
CA PRO A 270 -8.10 -2.52 -10.75
C PRO A 270 -6.75 -3.17 -11.04
N LEU A 271 -5.74 -2.32 -11.24
CA LEU A 271 -4.35 -2.73 -11.32
C LEU A 271 -3.62 -2.43 -10.00
N PHE A 272 -2.98 -3.45 -9.44
CA PHE A 272 -2.01 -3.30 -8.36
C PHE A 272 -0.59 -3.37 -8.92
N ASP A 273 0.11 -2.23 -8.97
CA ASP A 273 1.48 -2.09 -9.46
C ASP A 273 2.45 -1.98 -8.27
N MET A 274 3.12 -3.09 -7.96
CA MET A 274 3.92 -3.29 -6.74
C MET A 274 5.41 -3.35 -7.07
N ASN A 275 6.21 -2.46 -6.50
CA ASN A 275 7.64 -2.38 -6.73
C ASN A 275 8.41 -2.50 -5.40
N PHE A 276 9.09 -3.63 -5.19
CA PHE A 276 10.06 -3.82 -4.11
C PHE A 276 11.47 -3.56 -4.67
N LEU A 277 12.12 -2.48 -4.23
CA LEU A 277 13.41 -2.02 -4.79
C LEU A 277 14.44 -1.80 -3.67
N GLY A 278 15.27 -2.81 -3.37
CA GLY A 278 16.23 -2.77 -2.28
C GLY A 278 15.75 -3.07 -0.84
N PRO A 279 14.47 -3.38 -0.51
CA PRO A 279 14.09 -3.63 0.88
C PRO A 279 14.64 -4.97 1.39
N LYS A 280 14.83 -5.04 2.72
CA LYS A 280 15.31 -6.21 3.45
C LYS A 280 14.40 -6.48 4.65
N PHE A 281 13.42 -7.36 4.46
CA PHE A 281 12.46 -7.73 5.49
C PHE A 281 12.93 -8.95 6.29
N MET A 282 13.02 -8.77 7.62
CA MET A 282 13.29 -9.88 8.54
C MET A 282 12.00 -10.48 9.09
N GLY A 283 10.91 -9.71 9.16
CA GLY A 283 9.57 -10.21 9.44
C GLY A 283 8.83 -10.67 8.19
N ASP A 284 7.60 -11.14 8.38
CA ASP A 284 6.77 -11.70 7.32
C ASP A 284 6.19 -10.58 6.43
N VAL A 285 6.21 -10.80 5.12
CA VAL A 285 5.50 -9.97 4.14
C VAL A 285 4.32 -10.77 3.61
N LYS A 286 3.12 -10.21 3.75
CA LYS A 286 1.88 -10.75 3.23
C LYS A 286 1.29 -9.78 2.22
N PHE A 287 0.93 -10.31 1.07
CA PHE A 287 0.31 -9.56 0.00
C PHE A 287 -0.95 -10.30 -0.47
N ASP A 288 -2.08 -9.59 -0.53
CA ASP A 288 -3.36 -10.08 -1.01
C ASP A 288 -3.90 -9.20 -2.14
N GLY A 289 -3.68 -9.65 -3.37
CA GLY A 289 -4.11 -9.03 -4.61
C GLY A 289 -5.23 -9.77 -5.33
N ARG A 290 -5.93 -10.73 -4.70
CA ARG A 290 -6.85 -11.67 -5.38
C ARG A 290 -7.95 -11.05 -6.24
N ASN A 291 -8.36 -9.83 -5.93
CA ASN A 291 -9.40 -9.09 -6.68
C ASN A 291 -8.84 -8.09 -7.69
N ASN A 292 -7.53 -8.01 -7.86
CA ASN A 292 -6.84 -7.02 -8.67
C ASN A 292 -5.97 -7.73 -9.70
N LYS A 293 -5.84 -7.17 -10.91
CA LYS A 293 -4.69 -7.55 -11.76
C LYS A 293 -3.43 -7.09 -11.04
N VAL A 294 -2.41 -7.93 -10.96
CA VAL A 294 -1.17 -7.64 -10.23
C VAL A 294 0.02 -7.61 -11.17
N ASN A 295 0.73 -6.48 -11.16
CA ASN A 295 2.07 -6.37 -11.71
C ASN A 295 3.03 -6.19 -10.53
N MET A 296 3.89 -7.16 -10.29
CA MET A 296 4.88 -7.12 -9.22
C MET A 296 6.30 -7.15 -9.77
N HIS A 297 7.13 -6.21 -9.32
CA HIS A 297 8.54 -6.16 -9.60
C HIS A 297 9.35 -6.23 -8.30
N ILE A 298 10.34 -7.12 -8.26
CA ILE A 298 11.23 -7.34 -7.14
C ILE A 298 12.68 -7.21 -7.64
N ASP A 299 13.35 -6.18 -7.15
CA ASP A 299 14.75 -5.89 -7.45
C ASP A 299 15.55 -5.55 -6.20
N ASP A 300 16.80 -5.99 -6.17
CA ASP A 300 17.75 -5.94 -5.05
C ASP A 300 17.14 -6.22 -3.66
N SER A 301 16.10 -7.06 -3.58
CA SER A 301 15.28 -7.22 -2.38
C SER A 301 15.63 -8.47 -1.58
N GLU A 302 15.38 -8.46 -0.27
CA GLU A 302 15.56 -9.64 0.58
C GLU A 302 14.33 -9.91 1.47
N PHE A 303 13.77 -11.12 1.39
CA PHE A 303 12.67 -11.61 2.22
C PHE A 303 13.19 -12.76 3.09
N HIS A 304 13.27 -12.55 4.41
CA HIS A 304 13.73 -13.56 5.39
C HIS A 304 12.67 -13.94 6.42
N GLY A 305 11.44 -13.45 6.27
CA GLY A 305 10.30 -13.86 7.07
C GLY A 305 10.17 -15.39 7.16
N LYS A 306 9.48 -15.85 8.20
CA LYS A 306 9.22 -17.27 8.44
C LYS A 306 8.14 -17.82 7.49
N ASN A 307 7.20 -16.97 7.06
CA ASN A 307 6.12 -17.35 6.17
C ASN A 307 5.64 -16.13 5.36
N ASN A 308 6.35 -15.83 4.27
CA ASN A 308 5.91 -14.78 3.36
C ASN A 308 4.90 -15.37 2.36
N GLU A 309 3.82 -14.65 2.11
CA GLU A 309 2.73 -15.11 1.24
C GLU A 309 2.33 -13.99 0.29
N PHE A 310 2.32 -14.30 -1.00
CA PHE A 310 1.94 -13.36 -2.06
C PHE A 310 0.84 -14.00 -2.89
N TYR A 311 -0.38 -13.51 -2.74
CA TYR A 311 -1.53 -13.92 -3.52
C TYR A 311 -1.80 -12.90 -4.61
N PHE A 312 -1.68 -13.31 -5.86
CA PHE A 312 -2.06 -12.53 -7.04
C PHE A 312 -3.54 -12.83 -7.36
N SER A 313 -3.99 -12.49 -8.55
CA SER A 313 -5.41 -12.48 -8.91
C SER A 313 -6.00 -13.88 -9.06
N ASP A 314 -7.30 -14.02 -8.81
CA ASP A 314 -7.96 -15.32 -9.00
C ASP A 314 -8.28 -15.60 -10.50
N ASN A 315 -8.28 -14.60 -11.39
CA ASN A 315 -8.78 -14.74 -12.77
C ASN A 315 -8.15 -13.79 -13.83
N GLN A 316 -7.07 -13.06 -13.53
CA GLN A 316 -6.46 -12.09 -14.43
C GLN A 316 -5.04 -12.48 -14.80
N ASN A 317 -4.59 -12.03 -15.97
CA ASN A 317 -3.22 -12.25 -16.41
C ASN A 317 -2.28 -11.34 -15.63
N ASP A 318 -1.51 -11.92 -14.72
CA ASP A 318 -0.64 -11.25 -13.80
C ASP A 318 0.84 -11.34 -14.23
N THR A 319 1.68 -10.55 -13.57
CA THR A 319 3.12 -10.57 -13.85
C THR A 319 3.95 -10.45 -12.57
N LEU A 320 4.92 -11.35 -12.42
CA LEU A 320 5.96 -11.30 -11.39
C LEU A 320 7.35 -11.22 -12.05
N ASN A 321 8.04 -10.11 -11.86
CA ASN A 321 9.38 -9.88 -12.40
C ASN A 321 10.41 -9.79 -11.28
N VAL A 322 11.28 -10.80 -11.17
CA VAL A 322 12.36 -10.87 -10.17
C VAL A 322 13.72 -10.74 -10.87
N THR A 323 14.44 -9.65 -10.61
CA THR A 323 15.74 -9.36 -11.23
C THR A 323 16.94 -9.64 -10.33
N SER A 324 16.79 -9.34 -9.04
CA SER A 324 17.80 -9.62 -8.01
C SER A 324 17.10 -9.73 -6.66
N ALA A 325 17.12 -10.91 -6.04
CA ALA A 325 16.47 -11.09 -4.75
C ALA A 325 17.01 -12.26 -3.92
N ILE A 326 16.99 -12.14 -2.60
CA ILE A 326 17.07 -13.28 -1.69
C ILE A 326 15.67 -13.57 -1.20
N ILE A 327 15.09 -14.70 -1.60
CA ILE A 327 13.71 -15.05 -1.29
C ILE A 327 13.72 -16.33 -0.44
N LYS A 328 13.28 -16.21 0.81
CA LYS A 328 13.23 -17.32 1.76
C LYS A 328 11.83 -17.54 2.31
N ASN A 329 11.47 -18.81 2.54
CA ASN A 329 10.18 -19.22 3.10
C ASN A 329 8.99 -18.46 2.50
N SER A 330 8.99 -18.26 1.17
CA SER A 330 8.01 -17.43 0.49
C SER A 330 7.16 -18.25 -0.46
N LYS A 331 5.87 -17.93 -0.55
CA LYS A 331 4.99 -18.56 -1.54
C LYS A 331 4.35 -17.49 -2.41
N PHE A 332 4.48 -17.67 -3.72
CA PHE A 332 3.86 -16.82 -4.73
C PHE A 332 2.79 -17.64 -5.41
N TYR A 333 1.54 -17.22 -5.27
CA TYR A 333 0.37 -17.85 -5.88
C TYR A 333 -0.15 -16.91 -6.96
N LEU A 334 0.11 -17.23 -8.22
CA LEU A 334 -0.32 -16.39 -9.34
C LEU A 334 -1.82 -16.51 -9.60
N GLY A 335 -2.38 -17.71 -9.40
CA GLY A 335 -3.82 -17.90 -9.26
C GLY A 335 -4.46 -18.41 -10.52
N GLY A 336 -5.29 -17.60 -11.17
CA GLY A 336 -5.90 -17.96 -12.45
C GLY A 336 -5.73 -16.85 -13.47
N GLY A 337 -5.54 -17.20 -14.73
CA GLY A 337 -5.13 -16.26 -15.77
C GLY A 337 -4.02 -16.87 -16.62
N ASP A 338 -3.62 -16.20 -17.71
CA ASP A 338 -2.40 -16.58 -18.43
C ASP A 338 -1.26 -15.69 -17.90
N ASP A 339 -0.56 -16.18 -16.89
CA ASP A 339 0.37 -15.38 -16.09
C ASP A 339 1.80 -15.44 -16.61
N THR A 340 2.64 -14.49 -16.17
CA THR A 340 4.06 -14.46 -16.53
C THR A 340 4.95 -14.26 -15.32
N VAL A 341 5.89 -15.19 -15.10
CA VAL A 341 6.98 -15.05 -14.14
C VAL A 341 8.29 -14.89 -14.86
N SER A 342 9.00 -13.78 -14.63
CA SER A 342 10.36 -13.58 -15.12
C SER A 342 11.37 -13.67 -13.99
N LEU A 343 12.27 -14.64 -14.05
CA LEU A 343 13.40 -14.79 -13.13
C LEU A 343 14.69 -14.50 -13.90
N THR A 344 15.05 -13.22 -14.02
CA THR A 344 16.20 -12.77 -14.80
C THR A 344 17.32 -12.30 -13.87
N MET A 345 18.26 -13.19 -13.54
CA MET A 345 19.09 -13.16 -12.34
C MET A 345 20.46 -12.48 -12.53
N THR A 346 20.80 -11.60 -11.59
CA THR A 346 22.23 -11.33 -11.24
C THR A 346 22.62 -11.90 -9.86
N ARG A 347 21.65 -12.01 -8.93
CA ARG A 347 21.82 -12.49 -7.55
C ARG A 347 20.52 -13.05 -6.96
N THR A 348 19.81 -13.91 -7.68
CA THR A 348 18.57 -14.51 -7.17
C THR A 348 18.85 -15.81 -6.42
N ASP A 349 18.61 -15.83 -5.11
CA ASP A 349 18.76 -16.99 -4.22
C ASP A 349 17.38 -17.36 -3.65
N ILE A 350 16.81 -18.46 -4.15
CA ILE A 350 15.50 -18.98 -3.77
C ILE A 350 15.72 -20.21 -2.89
N ASP A 351 15.31 -20.13 -1.62
CA ASP A 351 15.54 -21.22 -0.68
C ASP A 351 14.62 -22.43 -0.89
N ASN A 352 14.91 -23.52 -0.18
CA ASN A 352 14.16 -24.77 -0.28
C ASN A 352 12.70 -24.71 0.19
N ASN A 353 12.32 -23.68 0.94
CA ASN A 353 10.96 -23.48 1.43
C ASN A 353 10.18 -22.50 0.56
N THR A 354 10.78 -22.00 -0.52
CA THR A 354 10.16 -21.03 -1.42
C THR A 354 9.55 -21.74 -2.62
N GLN A 355 8.33 -21.35 -2.98
CA GLN A 355 7.58 -21.91 -4.11
C GLN A 355 6.88 -20.80 -4.90
N ILE A 356 6.86 -20.95 -6.22
CA ILE A 356 6.13 -20.08 -7.15
C ILE A 356 5.18 -20.96 -7.96
N PHE A 357 3.89 -20.67 -7.86
CA PHE A 357 2.81 -21.42 -8.51
C PHE A 357 2.19 -20.52 -9.58
N GLY A 358 2.25 -20.92 -10.86
CA GLY A 358 1.50 -20.24 -11.94
C GLY A 358 0.00 -20.41 -11.74
N GLY A 359 -0.45 -21.65 -11.59
CA GLY A 359 -1.82 -21.95 -11.18
C GLY A 359 -2.66 -22.40 -12.37
N LYS A 360 -3.80 -21.75 -12.62
CA LYS A 360 -4.72 -22.12 -13.70
C LYS A 360 -4.59 -21.17 -14.88
N GLY A 361 -4.24 -21.71 -16.03
CA GLY A 361 -4.30 -21.01 -17.30
C GLY A 361 -3.19 -21.50 -18.20
N TYR A 362 -2.69 -20.63 -19.07
CA TYR A 362 -1.49 -20.89 -19.86
C TYR A 362 -0.34 -20.00 -19.37
N ASP A 363 0.43 -20.50 -18.41
CA ASP A 363 1.40 -19.72 -17.67
C ASP A 363 2.80 -19.78 -18.29
N THR A 364 3.49 -18.64 -18.30
CA THR A 364 4.84 -18.48 -18.86
C THR A 364 5.88 -18.28 -17.77
N LEU A 365 6.90 -19.13 -17.75
CA LEU A 365 8.14 -18.90 -17.02
C LEU A 365 9.23 -18.38 -17.97
N VAL A 366 9.83 -17.25 -17.63
CA VAL A 366 10.92 -16.62 -18.38
C VAL A 366 12.19 -16.67 -17.54
N LEU A 367 13.26 -17.23 -18.10
CA LEU A 367 14.55 -17.39 -17.43
C LEU A 367 15.69 -16.78 -18.24
N ASP A 368 16.73 -16.33 -17.55
CA ASP A 368 18.01 -15.95 -18.16
C ASP A 368 19.20 -16.79 -17.65
N ASN A 369 18.95 -17.76 -16.76
CA ASN A 369 19.92 -18.66 -16.14
C ASN A 369 19.22 -19.97 -15.70
N ASN A 370 20.00 -21.00 -15.38
CA ASN A 370 19.45 -22.25 -14.84
C ASN A 370 18.98 -22.08 -13.39
N ILE A 371 17.87 -22.74 -13.03
CA ILE A 371 17.29 -22.70 -11.68
C ILE A 371 17.09 -24.12 -11.12
N ASP A 372 16.70 -24.21 -9.85
CA ASP A 372 16.11 -25.42 -9.29
C ASP A 372 14.61 -25.45 -9.63
N PHE A 373 14.23 -26.29 -10.60
CA PHE A 373 12.85 -26.39 -11.07
C PHE A 373 11.88 -26.98 -10.05
N SER A 374 12.36 -27.55 -8.94
CA SER A 374 11.47 -27.97 -7.83
C SER A 374 10.81 -26.79 -7.10
N LYS A 375 11.25 -25.55 -7.38
CA LYS A 375 10.75 -24.32 -6.78
C LYS A 375 9.57 -23.70 -7.54
N VAL A 376 9.26 -24.21 -8.71
CA VAL A 376 8.23 -23.68 -9.61
C VAL A 376 7.27 -24.80 -10.02
N SER A 377 5.99 -24.47 -10.17
CA SER A 377 4.99 -25.38 -10.76
C SER A 377 3.83 -24.62 -11.40
N GLY A 378 3.10 -25.28 -12.28
CA GLY A 378 1.98 -24.73 -13.03
C GLY A 378 2.44 -23.79 -14.14
N PHE A 379 3.41 -24.20 -14.96
CA PHE A 379 3.91 -23.44 -16.11
C PHE A 379 3.87 -24.30 -17.38
N GLU A 380 3.11 -23.84 -18.37
CA GLU A 380 2.95 -24.49 -19.68
C GLU A 380 3.97 -24.01 -20.70
N GLU A 381 4.56 -22.83 -20.49
CA GLU A 381 5.54 -22.24 -21.40
C GLU A 381 6.82 -21.84 -20.69
N LEU A 382 7.96 -22.18 -21.30
CA LEU A 382 9.29 -21.76 -20.87
C LEU A 382 9.94 -20.92 -21.98
N LYS A 383 10.43 -19.73 -21.61
CA LYS A 383 11.21 -18.83 -22.48
C LYS A 383 12.58 -18.58 -21.89
N VAL A 384 13.62 -18.60 -22.72
CA VAL A 384 15.01 -18.32 -22.31
C VAL A 384 15.57 -17.14 -23.09
N THR A 385 15.77 -16.00 -22.40
CA THR A 385 15.95 -14.70 -23.05
C THR A 385 17.42 -14.25 -23.19
N SER A 386 18.34 -14.79 -22.40
CA SER A 386 19.79 -14.52 -22.51
C SER A 386 20.54 -15.76 -23.02
N GLY A 387 21.86 -15.67 -23.28
CA GLY A 387 22.72 -16.79 -23.66
C GLY A 387 22.89 -17.88 -22.57
N ALA A 388 21.87 -18.05 -21.74
CA ALA A 388 21.75 -18.99 -20.65
C ALA A 388 21.95 -20.43 -21.11
N TYR A 389 22.46 -21.24 -20.19
CA TYR A 389 22.49 -22.70 -20.33
C TYR A 389 21.41 -23.28 -19.43
N VAL A 390 20.27 -23.69 -20.00
CA VAL A 390 19.18 -24.32 -19.22
C VAL A 390 19.26 -25.82 -19.42
N THR A 391 19.29 -26.55 -18.31
CA THR A 391 19.31 -28.02 -18.31
C THR A 391 18.04 -28.55 -17.66
N LEU A 392 17.33 -29.41 -18.38
CA LEU A 392 16.11 -30.05 -17.91
C LEU A 392 16.24 -31.57 -17.94
N ASN A 393 15.63 -32.22 -16.96
CA ASN A 393 15.38 -33.66 -16.92
C ASN A 393 13.86 -33.93 -16.75
N GLY A 394 13.45 -35.19 -16.83
CA GLY A 394 12.03 -35.56 -16.72
C GLY A 394 11.33 -35.08 -15.44
N ASN A 395 12.02 -35.05 -14.29
CA ASN A 395 11.47 -34.54 -13.03
C ASN A 395 11.28 -33.02 -13.05
N ASP A 396 12.19 -32.28 -13.68
CA ASP A 396 12.09 -30.82 -13.78
C ASP A 396 10.81 -30.42 -14.55
N VAL A 397 10.52 -31.13 -15.65
CA VAL A 397 9.28 -30.93 -16.42
C VAL A 397 8.05 -31.35 -15.64
N ALA A 398 8.13 -32.44 -14.87
CA ALA A 398 7.02 -32.89 -14.04
C ALA A 398 6.66 -31.87 -12.94
N HIS A 399 7.65 -31.16 -12.39
CA HIS A 399 7.44 -30.03 -11.48
C HIS A 399 6.82 -28.84 -12.21
N LEU A 400 7.44 -28.38 -13.31
CA LEU A 400 6.97 -27.25 -14.11
C LEU A 400 5.50 -27.41 -14.50
N SER A 401 5.15 -28.53 -15.12
CA SER A 401 3.81 -28.74 -15.69
C SER A 401 2.75 -29.17 -14.67
N ASP A 402 3.11 -29.21 -13.37
CA ASP A 402 2.24 -29.60 -12.26
C ASP A 402 1.42 -30.87 -12.53
N ILE A 403 2.06 -31.90 -13.09
CA ILE A 403 1.42 -33.19 -13.40
C ILE A 403 0.81 -33.83 -12.15
N LEU A 404 1.32 -33.45 -10.98
CA LEU A 404 0.83 -33.93 -9.70
C LEU A 404 -0.58 -33.43 -9.40
N ASP A 405 -0.93 -32.21 -9.81
CA ASP A 405 -2.25 -31.60 -9.65
C ASP A 405 -3.10 -31.58 -10.94
N ASN A 406 -2.88 -32.57 -11.82
CA ASN A 406 -3.57 -32.72 -13.13
C ASN A 406 -3.23 -31.64 -14.16
N GLY A 407 -2.09 -30.97 -14.03
CA GLY A 407 -1.56 -30.11 -15.08
C GLY A 407 -1.22 -30.88 -16.36
N SER A 408 -0.88 -30.13 -17.41
CA SER A 408 -0.45 -30.70 -18.69
C SER A 408 0.73 -31.65 -18.48
N ASN A 409 0.93 -32.64 -19.34
CA ASN A 409 2.19 -33.39 -19.36
C ASN A 409 3.16 -32.87 -20.44
N VAL A 410 2.83 -31.74 -21.06
CA VAL A 410 3.61 -31.08 -22.11
C VAL A 410 3.94 -29.66 -21.69
N VAL A 411 5.24 -29.33 -21.67
CA VAL A 411 5.75 -27.95 -21.56
C VAL A 411 6.23 -27.49 -22.93
N LYS A 412 5.91 -26.26 -23.32
CA LYS A 412 6.39 -25.66 -24.58
C LYS A 412 7.61 -24.78 -24.35
N PHE A 413 8.55 -24.87 -25.26
CA PHE A 413 9.75 -24.02 -25.34
C PHE A 413 9.66 -23.20 -26.62
N SER A 414 9.20 -21.95 -26.50
CA SER A 414 8.87 -21.11 -27.65
C SER A 414 9.97 -20.12 -28.05
N GLU A 415 10.89 -19.85 -27.13
CA GLU A 415 12.00 -18.90 -27.32
C GLU A 415 13.23 -19.34 -26.55
N ALA A 416 14.38 -19.39 -27.22
CA ALA A 416 15.68 -19.63 -26.59
C ALA A 416 16.77 -18.84 -27.32
N HIS A 417 17.48 -17.97 -26.61
CA HIS A 417 18.67 -17.27 -27.11
C HIS A 417 19.99 -17.90 -26.62
N GLY A 418 19.90 -19.01 -25.88
CA GLY A 418 21.01 -19.79 -25.33
C GLY A 418 20.97 -21.26 -25.71
N THR A 419 21.67 -22.11 -24.96
CA THR A 419 21.69 -23.57 -25.19
C THR A 419 20.67 -24.25 -24.27
N VAL A 420 19.79 -25.06 -24.85
CA VAL A 420 18.85 -25.91 -24.12
C VAL A 420 19.40 -27.33 -24.09
N LYS A 421 19.64 -27.87 -22.89
CA LYS A 421 20.10 -29.24 -22.70
C LYS A 421 19.00 -30.11 -22.09
N LEU A 422 18.65 -31.20 -22.75
CA LEU A 422 17.62 -32.13 -22.28
C LEU A 422 18.25 -33.47 -21.87
N ASN A 423 18.52 -33.63 -20.57
CA ASN A 423 19.12 -34.87 -20.06
C ASN A 423 18.09 -36.00 -19.98
N GLY A 424 18.37 -37.11 -20.67
CA GLY A 424 17.54 -38.31 -20.60
C GLY A 424 16.24 -38.20 -21.40
N PHE A 425 16.20 -37.29 -22.36
CA PHE A 425 15.12 -37.17 -23.33
C PHE A 425 15.46 -37.88 -24.64
N SER A 426 14.42 -38.32 -25.35
CA SER A 426 14.51 -38.78 -26.73
C SER A 426 13.43 -38.12 -27.58
N GLU A 427 13.75 -37.78 -28.83
CA GLU A 427 12.78 -37.24 -29.77
C GLU A 427 11.67 -38.26 -30.06
N THR A 428 10.43 -37.78 -30.14
CA THR A 428 9.23 -38.58 -30.39
C THR A 428 8.27 -37.82 -31.30
N SER A 429 7.27 -38.51 -31.86
CA SER A 429 6.26 -37.88 -32.72
C SER A 429 5.12 -37.26 -31.91
N GLY A 430 4.37 -36.33 -32.51
CA GLY A 430 3.14 -35.79 -31.93
C GLY A 430 3.20 -34.32 -31.51
N ALA A 431 4.29 -33.63 -31.84
CA ALA A 431 4.37 -32.18 -31.74
C ALA A 431 3.35 -31.48 -32.66
N GLU A 432 2.96 -30.26 -32.30
CA GLU A 432 2.27 -29.37 -33.21
C GLU A 432 3.21 -28.84 -34.31
N ASN A 433 2.64 -28.28 -35.38
CA ASN A 433 3.43 -27.78 -36.51
C ASN A 433 4.39 -26.66 -36.07
N GLY A 434 5.67 -26.76 -36.43
CA GLY A 434 6.71 -25.81 -36.02
C GLY A 434 7.46 -26.19 -34.74
N TYR A 435 7.21 -27.38 -34.17
CA TYR A 435 7.87 -27.89 -32.97
C TYR A 435 8.38 -29.33 -33.15
N HIS A 436 9.47 -29.67 -32.43
CA HIS A 436 9.93 -31.03 -32.17
C HIS A 436 9.48 -31.46 -30.78
N ARG A 437 9.01 -32.71 -30.63
CA ARG A 437 8.61 -33.26 -29.33
C ARG A 437 9.69 -34.19 -28.79
N TYR A 438 9.99 -34.02 -27.51
CA TYR A 438 10.89 -34.89 -26.76
C TYR A 438 10.14 -35.50 -25.59
N GLU A 439 10.41 -36.78 -25.29
CA GLU A 439 9.82 -37.48 -24.14
C GLU A 439 10.90 -37.93 -23.16
N SER A 440 10.56 -37.93 -21.87
CA SER A 440 11.39 -38.52 -20.82
C SER A 440 10.52 -39.16 -19.75
N ALA A 441 11.07 -40.16 -19.06
CA ALA A 441 10.45 -40.70 -17.87
C ALA A 441 10.73 -39.77 -16.68
N TYR A 442 9.73 -39.59 -15.82
CA TYR A 442 9.90 -38.93 -14.53
C TYR A 442 9.63 -39.93 -13.40
N ASN A 443 10.28 -39.68 -12.28
CA ASN A 443 10.03 -40.37 -11.02
C ASN A 443 10.12 -39.34 -9.89
N THR A 444 8.96 -38.91 -9.40
CA THR A 444 8.84 -37.90 -8.34
C THR A 444 8.40 -38.58 -7.05
N HIS A 445 9.07 -38.25 -5.95
CA HIS A 445 8.67 -38.68 -4.62
C HIS A 445 7.67 -37.69 -4.04
N LEU A 446 6.50 -38.17 -3.60
CA LEU A 446 5.44 -37.34 -3.03
C LEU A 446 5.64 -37.12 -1.53
N ALA A 447 5.02 -36.07 -1.00
CA ALA A 447 5.08 -35.75 0.43
C ALA A 447 4.47 -36.83 1.33
N ASP A 448 3.59 -37.68 0.79
CA ASP A 448 3.00 -38.83 1.49
C ASP A 448 3.89 -40.09 1.48
N GLY A 449 5.08 -40.01 0.88
CA GLY A 449 6.05 -41.10 0.79
C GLY A 449 5.82 -42.07 -0.36
N SER A 450 4.85 -41.81 -1.24
CA SER A 450 4.63 -42.60 -2.45
C SER A 450 5.47 -42.10 -3.63
N ASP A 451 5.84 -43.02 -4.53
CA ASP A 451 6.50 -42.70 -5.78
C ASP A 451 5.47 -42.61 -6.90
N ARG A 452 5.56 -41.55 -7.70
CA ARG A 452 4.78 -41.43 -8.94
C ARG A 452 5.73 -41.41 -10.12
N GLN A 453 5.46 -42.31 -11.07
CA GLN A 453 6.23 -42.47 -12.30
C GLN A 453 5.32 -42.26 -13.50
N GLY A 454 5.88 -41.69 -14.55
CA GLY A 454 5.16 -41.49 -15.80
C GLY A 454 6.07 -40.94 -16.89
N THR A 455 5.45 -40.38 -17.92
CA THR A 455 6.13 -39.78 -19.06
C THR A 455 5.72 -38.32 -19.17
N VAL A 456 6.73 -37.47 -19.33
CA VAL A 456 6.56 -36.04 -19.64
C VAL A 456 7.04 -35.77 -21.06
N TYR A 457 6.57 -34.64 -21.59
CA TYR A 457 6.93 -34.18 -22.93
C TYR A 457 7.38 -32.72 -22.90
N ILE A 458 8.30 -32.39 -23.79
CA ILE A 458 8.66 -31.01 -24.10
C ILE A 458 8.49 -30.81 -25.60
N ASP A 459 7.73 -29.77 -25.98
CA ASP A 459 7.67 -29.30 -27.36
C ASP A 459 8.63 -28.12 -27.53
N ILE A 460 9.67 -28.27 -28.35
CA ILE A 460 10.68 -27.24 -28.61
C ILE A 460 10.51 -26.72 -30.04
N LYS A 461 10.44 -25.40 -30.19
CA LYS A 461 10.28 -24.76 -31.49
C LYS A 461 11.45 -25.08 -32.44
N GLU A 462 11.16 -25.33 -33.72
CA GLU A 462 12.12 -25.84 -34.72
C GLU A 462 13.40 -25.00 -34.90
N ASP A 463 13.37 -23.72 -34.55
CA ASP A 463 14.51 -22.79 -34.65
C ASP A 463 15.45 -22.81 -33.43
N ILE A 464 15.13 -23.59 -32.39
CA ILE A 464 15.93 -23.72 -31.16
C ILE A 464 16.85 -24.95 -31.25
N HIS A 465 18.13 -24.74 -30.94
CA HIS A 465 19.10 -25.83 -30.86
C HIS A 465 19.03 -26.56 -29.52
N VAL A 466 19.03 -27.90 -29.57
CA VAL A 466 18.90 -28.79 -28.40
C VAL A 466 20.10 -29.73 -28.30
N ASP A 467 20.72 -29.78 -27.12
CA ASP A 467 21.71 -30.79 -26.74
C ASP A 467 21.02 -31.92 -25.95
N LEU A 468 21.15 -33.17 -26.41
CA LEU A 468 20.59 -34.37 -25.75
C LEU A 468 21.59 -35.11 -24.87
#